data_AF-A0AAV9RW03-F1
#
_entry.id   AF-A0AAV9RW03-F1
#
_cell.length_a   1.000
_cell.length_b   1.000
_cell.length_c   1.000
_cell.angle_alpha   90.00
_cell.angle_beta   90.00
_cell.angle_gamma   90.00
#
_symmetry.space_group_name_H-M   'P 1'
#
loop_
_entity.id
_entity.type
_entity.pdbx_description
1 polymer ?
#
loop_
_entity_poly.entity_id
_entity_poly.type
_entity_poly.pdbx_seq_one_letter_code
_entity_poly.pdbx_strand_id
1 'polypeptide(L)'
;MAADSRAGGQRKRGSAPHGAEADRGDREVNGGGRPEGAGGRVNGTGRGMITEISAETPVLDRRRLCKDDEEPRNKASVPRLDTRKRIPAVKQILVNHTLLAVSRNIFIKLHLKMDSPRWLPLESNPEVMTKFVSCLGMKPSWQFGDVYGLDPELLSMVPRPVCAVLLLFPVTEKYEAFKQEEEERLKGQGQGVSPDVYFIKQTIGNACGTIGLIHAVANNQAHLQFEPNSPLKKFLEQTTKMTPEERAAFLEKDESIRVTHESSAQEGQTEAPSLDEKVNLHFIAFVNVGGQLFELDGRKPFPVVHGKTTEDTFLEDAVEVCKIFMARDPQEVRFTIIALSKDSF
;
A
#
# COMPACT_ATOMS: atom_id res chain seq x y z
N MET A 1 -74.19 -19.91 17.99
CA MET A 1 -74.49 -18.48 18.21
C MET A 1 -73.51 -17.69 17.35
N ALA A 2 -73.89 -17.32 16.11
CA ALA A 2 -74.43 -16.01 15.68
C ALA A 2 -73.43 -14.85 15.87
N ALA A 3 -73.22 -13.86 15.00
CA ALA A 3 -73.54 -13.51 13.62
C ALA A 3 -72.60 -12.31 13.32
N ASP A 4 -71.98 -12.21 12.14
CA ASP A 4 -72.30 -11.25 11.07
C ASP A 4 -72.40 -9.75 11.47
N SER A 5 -71.60 -8.86 10.85
CA SER A 5 -72.09 -7.70 10.06
C SER A 5 -71.04 -6.58 9.81
N ARG A 6 -71.25 -5.96 8.63
CA ARG A 6 -70.50 -4.90 7.94
C ARG A 6 -70.78 -3.48 8.45
N ALA A 7 -69.95 -2.53 8.00
CA ALA A 7 -70.30 -1.34 7.17
C ALA A 7 -69.99 0.06 7.71
N GLY A 8 -69.41 0.89 6.81
CA GLY A 8 -69.64 2.34 6.63
C GLY A 8 -69.03 3.27 7.69
N GLY A 9 -68.48 4.45 7.40
CA GLY A 9 -68.47 5.29 6.22
C GLY A 9 -68.35 6.77 6.66
N GLN A 10 -67.89 7.61 5.74
CA GLN A 10 -68.03 9.07 5.66
C GLN A 10 -66.92 10.04 6.11
N ARG A 11 -66.68 10.94 5.15
CA ARG A 11 -65.82 12.13 5.05
C ARG A 11 -66.46 13.35 5.73
N LYS A 12 -65.64 14.37 6.05
CA LYS A 12 -65.85 15.83 5.82
C LYS A 12 -64.55 16.56 6.26
N ARG A 13 -63.80 17.22 5.36
CA ARG A 13 -63.92 18.60 4.80
C ARG A 13 -63.92 19.73 5.83
N GLY A 14 -62.97 20.65 5.68
CA GLY A 14 -62.95 22.04 6.18
C GLY A 14 -61.53 22.62 6.09
N SER A 15 -61.11 23.22 4.97
CA SER A 15 -61.22 24.66 4.62
C SER A 15 -60.24 25.60 5.38
N ALA A 16 -59.21 26.06 4.66
CA ALA A 16 -58.48 27.33 4.84
C ALA A 16 -59.41 28.53 4.50
N PRO A 17 -59.00 29.82 4.36
CA PRO A 17 -57.67 30.48 4.47
C PRO A 17 -57.70 31.92 5.10
N HIS A 18 -56.55 32.61 5.19
CA HIS A 18 -56.32 34.09 5.08
C HIS A 18 -54.80 34.31 5.31
N GLY A 19 -53.99 34.94 4.43
CA GLY A 19 -54.03 36.31 3.87
C GLY A 19 -53.15 37.22 4.76
N ALA A 20 -52.24 38.10 4.32
CA ALA A 20 -51.81 38.61 3.01
C ALA A 20 -50.48 39.40 3.17
N GLU A 21 -49.79 39.65 2.04
CA GLU A 21 -49.05 40.87 1.58
C GLU A 21 -48.01 41.58 2.49
N ALA A 22 -47.03 42.35 2.02
CA ALA A 22 -46.28 42.62 0.78
C ALA A 22 -45.45 43.91 1.04
N ASP A 23 -44.21 44.03 0.54
CA ASP A 23 -43.56 45.23 -0.07
C ASP A 23 -42.03 44.99 -0.13
N ARG A 24 -41.39 44.88 -1.29
CA ARG A 24 -40.87 45.91 -2.23
C ARG A 24 -39.80 46.86 -1.66
N GLY A 25 -38.72 46.98 -2.43
CA GLY A 25 -37.67 47.96 -2.24
C GLY A 25 -36.53 47.77 -3.22
N ASP A 26 -36.75 48.16 -4.48
CA ASP A 26 -35.71 48.35 -5.50
C ASP A 26 -34.67 49.40 -5.07
N ARG A 27 -33.41 49.21 -5.45
CA ARG A 27 -32.61 50.32 -6.01
C ARG A 27 -31.42 49.83 -6.85
N GLU A 28 -31.33 50.47 -8.00
CA GLU A 28 -30.46 50.23 -9.13
C GLU A 28 -29.44 51.40 -9.24
N VAL A 29 -28.40 51.17 -10.05
CA VAL A 29 -27.52 52.11 -10.78
C VAL A 29 -26.33 52.83 -10.10
N ASN A 30 -25.12 52.42 -10.51
CA ASN A 30 -24.05 53.20 -11.20
C ASN A 30 -22.69 52.54 -10.92
N GLY A 31 -21.76 52.29 -11.84
CA GLY A 31 -21.55 52.83 -13.18
C GLY A 31 -20.10 53.32 -13.30
N GLY A 32 -19.28 52.63 -14.12
CA GLY A 32 -18.18 53.23 -14.90
C GLY A 32 -16.78 53.36 -14.27
N GLY A 33 -15.76 52.92 -15.02
CA GLY A 33 -14.41 53.49 -14.90
C GLY A 33 -13.22 52.56 -15.14
N ARG A 34 -12.99 52.14 -16.39
CA ARG A 34 -11.61 51.88 -16.89
C ARG A 34 -10.87 53.23 -16.96
N PRO A 35 -9.53 53.19 -16.94
CA PRO A 35 -8.84 53.66 -18.14
C PRO A 35 -7.79 52.69 -18.65
N GLU A 36 -7.68 52.68 -19.98
CA GLU A 36 -6.55 52.21 -20.76
C GLU A 36 -5.35 53.16 -20.64
N GLY A 37 -4.16 52.63 -20.91
CA GLY A 37 -2.91 53.39 -21.09
C GLY A 37 -1.72 52.42 -21.03
N ALA A 38 -1.41 51.69 -22.10
CA ALA A 38 -0.65 52.10 -23.29
C ALA A 38 0.86 51.92 -23.13
N GLY A 39 1.43 51.17 -24.08
CA GLY A 39 2.74 51.49 -24.69
C GLY A 39 3.96 50.77 -24.13
N GLY A 40 4.47 49.78 -24.87
CA GLY A 40 5.80 49.21 -24.60
C GLY A 40 6.20 48.01 -25.44
N ARG A 41 5.98 48.01 -26.76
CA ARG A 41 6.71 47.11 -27.67
C ARG A 41 8.14 47.63 -27.80
N VAL A 42 9.13 46.77 -27.55
CA VAL A 42 10.47 46.93 -28.09
C VAL A 42 10.80 45.67 -28.90
N ASN A 43 10.90 45.88 -30.22
CA ASN A 43 11.56 44.99 -31.16
C ASN A 43 13.08 45.24 -31.11
N GLY A 44 13.88 44.19 -31.30
CA GLY A 44 15.30 44.29 -31.67
C GLY A 44 16.03 42.98 -31.35
N THR A 45 16.11 41.99 -32.25
CA THR A 45 17.07 41.82 -33.37
C THR A 45 18.55 41.81 -32.98
N GLY A 46 19.17 40.63 -33.17
CA GLY A 46 20.63 40.37 -33.18
C GLY A 46 20.82 38.90 -32.80
N ARG A 47 20.97 37.90 -33.68
CA ARG A 47 21.82 37.70 -34.88
C ARG A 47 23.33 37.77 -34.59
N GLY A 48 23.94 36.57 -34.64
CA GLY A 48 25.37 36.23 -34.66
C GLY A 48 25.51 34.87 -33.97
N MET A 49 25.68 33.70 -34.61
CA MET A 49 26.28 33.29 -35.89
C MET A 49 27.74 33.71 -36.04
N ILE A 50 28.67 32.86 -35.59
CA ILE A 50 29.98 32.56 -36.21
C ILE A 50 30.36 31.09 -35.91
N THR A 51 30.26 30.27 -36.96
CA THR A 51 31.08 29.12 -37.46
C THR A 51 31.95 28.30 -36.49
N GLU A 52 31.76 26.97 -36.41
CA GLU A 52 32.28 25.90 -37.31
C GLU A 52 33.80 25.76 -37.31
N ILE A 53 34.31 24.58 -36.87
CA ILE A 53 35.33 23.81 -37.61
C ILE A 53 35.00 22.32 -37.50
N SER A 54 34.76 21.73 -38.66
CA SER A 54 34.57 20.32 -39.00
C SER A 54 35.77 19.43 -38.67
N ALA A 55 35.50 18.13 -38.48
CA ALA A 55 36.31 17.10 -39.13
C ALA A 55 35.46 15.84 -39.33
N GLU A 56 35.35 15.47 -40.60
CA GLU A 56 34.53 14.39 -41.15
C GLU A 56 35.12 13.01 -40.87
N THR A 57 34.22 12.02 -40.87
CA THR A 57 34.45 10.58 -40.99
C THR A 57 35.33 10.19 -42.19
N PRO A 58 35.88 8.96 -42.17
CA PRO A 58 35.41 8.06 -43.22
C PRO A 58 35.11 6.62 -42.75
N VAL A 59 34.09 6.07 -43.41
CA VAL A 59 33.71 4.65 -43.48
C VAL A 59 34.77 3.87 -44.26
N LEU A 60 35.14 2.67 -43.79
CA LEU A 60 35.77 1.63 -44.61
C LEU A 60 35.28 0.24 -44.17
N ASP A 61 34.49 -0.38 -45.04
CA ASP A 61 34.20 -1.81 -45.09
C ASP A 61 35.43 -2.55 -45.65
N ARG A 62 35.90 -3.60 -44.95
CA ARG A 62 36.67 -4.69 -45.56
C ARG A 62 36.38 -6.03 -44.89
N ARG A 63 35.80 -6.92 -45.70
CA ARG A 63 35.80 -8.38 -45.55
C ARG A 63 37.24 -8.97 -45.48
N ARG A 64 37.32 -10.06 -44.71
CA ARG A 64 38.23 -11.24 -44.80
C ARG A 64 39.72 -11.08 -44.47
N LEU A 65 40.21 -12.12 -43.76
CA LEU A 65 41.53 -12.79 -43.66
C LEU A 65 41.74 -13.14 -42.17
N CYS A 66 42.18 -14.31 -41.69
CA CYS A 66 42.57 -15.64 -42.18
C CYS A 66 42.68 -16.52 -40.90
N LYS A 67 42.14 -17.75 -40.85
CA LYS A 67 42.84 -19.05 -40.98
C LYS A 67 43.70 -19.52 -39.77
N ASP A 68 43.38 -20.77 -39.41
CA ASP A 68 44.22 -21.90 -38.97
C ASP A 68 44.95 -21.83 -37.60
N ASP A 69 44.63 -22.77 -36.69
CA ASP A 69 45.56 -23.88 -36.34
C ASP A 69 44.98 -24.87 -35.31
N GLU A 70 45.14 -26.17 -35.62
CA GLU A 70 44.95 -27.35 -34.76
C GLU A 70 45.98 -27.36 -33.60
N GLU A 71 45.74 -27.95 -32.43
CA GLU A 71 45.96 -29.36 -32.00
C GLU A 71 46.08 -29.34 -30.44
N PRO A 72 46.26 -30.44 -29.67
CA PRO A 72 46.13 -31.87 -29.97
C PRO A 72 45.31 -32.69 -28.93
N ARG A 73 45.01 -33.94 -29.31
CA ARG A 73 44.53 -35.02 -28.42
C ARG A 73 45.70 -35.60 -27.62
N ASN A 74 45.45 -36.01 -26.37
CA ASN A 74 46.23 -37.08 -25.74
C ASN A 74 45.37 -38.04 -24.90
N LYS A 75 45.72 -39.32 -24.95
CA LYS A 75 44.98 -40.51 -24.46
C LYS A 75 45.44 -40.92 -23.06
N ALA A 76 44.52 -41.41 -22.21
CA ALA A 76 44.78 -42.35 -21.10
C ALA A 76 43.44 -42.93 -20.61
N SER A 77 43.06 -44.14 -21.04
CA SER A 77 43.16 -45.43 -20.32
C SER A 77 42.11 -45.65 -19.22
N VAL A 78 41.22 -46.63 -19.47
CA VAL A 78 40.17 -47.14 -18.57
C VAL A 78 40.64 -48.47 -17.97
N PRO A 79 40.49 -48.72 -16.66
CA PRO A 79 40.56 -50.08 -16.12
C PRO A 79 39.17 -50.69 -15.94
N ARG A 80 38.99 -51.90 -16.49
CA ARG A 80 37.90 -52.84 -16.16
C ARG A 80 38.20 -53.51 -14.83
N LEU A 81 37.19 -53.73 -13.99
CA LEU A 81 37.26 -54.69 -12.89
C LEU A 81 36.20 -55.80 -13.06
N ASP A 82 36.67 -57.01 -12.82
CA ASP A 82 36.06 -58.31 -13.03
C ASP A 82 35.11 -58.74 -11.90
N THR A 83 34.23 -59.67 -12.23
CA THR A 83 33.15 -60.23 -11.42
C THR A 83 33.57 -61.44 -10.58
N ARG A 84 32.81 -61.65 -9.48
CA ARG A 84 32.63 -62.87 -8.66
C ARG A 84 33.58 -63.07 -7.45
N LYS A 85 33.00 -62.93 -6.25
CA LYS A 85 33.06 -63.92 -5.15
C LYS A 85 31.97 -63.63 -4.10
N ARG A 86 31.54 -64.69 -3.41
CA ARG A 86 30.27 -64.92 -2.71
C ARG A 86 30.15 -64.26 -1.31
N ILE A 87 28.88 -64.07 -0.91
CA ILE A 87 28.23 -63.82 0.42
C ILE A 87 28.73 -64.88 1.46
N PRO A 88 28.80 -64.66 2.82
CA PRO A 88 27.73 -64.11 3.68
C PRO A 88 28.10 -63.32 4.96
N ALA A 89 27.18 -62.47 5.43
CA ALA A 89 26.69 -62.50 6.82
C ALA A 89 25.63 -61.40 7.06
N VAL A 90 24.43 -61.85 7.45
CA VAL A 90 23.33 -61.06 7.97
C VAL A 90 23.72 -60.51 9.36
N LYS A 91 23.74 -59.18 9.52
CA LYS A 91 23.56 -58.51 10.82
C LYS A 91 22.74 -57.24 10.63
N GLN A 92 21.46 -57.40 10.94
CA GLN A 92 20.55 -56.41 11.52
C GLN A 92 21.18 -55.04 11.84
N ILE A 93 20.89 -54.01 11.05
CA ILE A 93 20.70 -52.65 11.58
C ILE A 93 19.51 -52.03 10.88
N LEU A 94 18.40 -52.03 11.59
CA LEU A 94 17.25 -51.17 11.38
C LEU A 94 17.71 -49.71 11.58
N VAL A 95 18.32 -49.10 10.56
CA VAL A 95 18.69 -47.68 10.61
C VAL A 95 17.44 -46.85 10.30
N ASN A 96 16.72 -46.54 11.37
CA ASN A 96 15.92 -45.34 11.60
C ASN A 96 15.37 -44.63 10.34
N HIS A 97 14.17 -45.02 9.93
CA HIS A 97 13.28 -44.16 9.13
C HIS A 97 13.06 -42.78 9.79
N THR A 98 13.26 -42.69 11.11
CA THR A 98 13.22 -41.45 11.90
C THR A 98 14.42 -40.54 11.65
N LEU A 99 15.62 -41.06 11.36
CA LEU A 99 16.83 -40.23 11.18
C LEU A 99 16.84 -39.56 9.79
N LEU A 100 16.30 -40.22 8.76
CA LEU A 100 16.06 -39.62 7.45
C LEU A 100 14.95 -38.56 7.49
N ALA A 101 13.92 -38.75 8.30
CA ALA A 101 12.86 -37.75 8.50
C ALA A 101 13.35 -36.54 9.31
N VAL A 102 14.19 -36.76 10.34
CA VAL A 102 14.81 -35.68 11.12
C VAL A 102 15.84 -34.93 10.27
N SER A 103 16.68 -35.61 9.47
CA SER A 103 17.57 -34.94 8.53
C SER A 103 16.83 -34.23 7.39
N ARG A 104 15.69 -34.74 6.91
CA ARG A 104 14.81 -34.00 5.98
C ARG A 104 14.14 -32.81 6.64
N ASN A 105 13.68 -32.90 7.88
CA ASN A 105 13.06 -31.79 8.59
C ASN A 105 14.08 -30.74 9.03
N ILE A 106 15.30 -31.15 9.38
CA ILE A 106 16.42 -30.25 9.63
C ILE A 106 16.87 -29.63 8.31
N PHE A 107 17.00 -30.40 7.22
CA PHE A 107 17.35 -29.86 5.91
C PHE A 107 16.26 -28.91 5.39
N ILE A 108 14.97 -29.22 5.54
CA ILE A 108 13.86 -28.30 5.25
C ILE A 108 13.93 -27.07 6.18
N LYS A 109 14.19 -27.21 7.48
CA LYS A 109 14.40 -26.06 8.39
C LYS A 109 15.64 -25.23 8.05
N LEU A 110 16.69 -25.85 7.52
CA LEU A 110 17.95 -25.18 7.16
C LEU A 110 17.87 -24.56 5.75
N HIS A 111 17.08 -25.15 4.84
CA HIS A 111 16.79 -24.64 3.49
C HIS A 111 15.64 -23.62 3.47
N LEU A 112 14.81 -23.55 4.52
CA LEU A 112 13.80 -22.50 4.75
C LEU A 112 14.35 -21.25 5.45
N LYS A 113 15.66 -21.16 5.67
CA LYS A 113 16.35 -19.87 5.66
C LYS A 113 16.76 -19.54 4.22
N MET A 114 15.79 -19.54 3.31
CA MET A 114 15.89 -18.59 2.21
C MET A 114 15.69 -17.24 2.86
N ASP A 115 16.66 -16.34 2.74
CA ASP A 115 16.51 -14.98 3.23
C ASP A 115 15.17 -14.46 2.72
N SER A 116 14.26 -14.14 3.65
CA SER A 116 12.95 -13.61 3.29
C SER A 116 13.17 -12.41 2.37
N PRO A 117 12.43 -12.29 1.27
CA PRO A 117 12.62 -11.20 0.33
C PRO A 117 12.56 -9.88 1.10
N ARG A 118 13.51 -9.00 0.80
CA ARG A 118 13.69 -7.73 1.50
C ARG A 118 13.71 -6.60 0.49
N TRP A 119 12.89 -5.59 0.74
CA TRP A 119 12.84 -4.39 -0.08
C TRP A 119 13.48 -3.21 0.68
N LEU A 120 13.53 -2.05 0.03
CA LEU A 120 13.91 -0.79 0.67
C LEU A 120 12.72 -0.24 1.45
N PRO A 121 12.93 0.51 2.56
CA PRO A 121 11.81 1.20 3.21
C PRO A 121 11.30 2.35 2.32
N LEU A 122 9.99 2.58 2.32
CA LEU A 122 9.41 3.78 1.72
C LEU A 122 9.50 4.96 2.70
N GLU A 123 9.80 6.15 2.17
CA GLU A 123 9.70 7.40 2.93
C GLU A 123 8.22 7.71 3.26
N SER A 124 7.96 8.25 4.45
CA SER A 124 6.63 8.75 4.81
C SER A 124 6.41 10.12 4.19
N ASN A 125 6.06 10.11 2.92
CA ASN A 125 5.92 11.31 2.11
C ASN A 125 4.67 11.21 1.22
N PRO A 126 3.71 12.14 1.36
CA PRO A 126 2.47 12.10 0.59
C PRO A 126 2.66 12.10 -0.93
N GLU A 127 3.70 12.80 -1.44
CA GLU A 127 4.00 12.84 -2.88
C GLU A 127 4.46 11.48 -3.39
N VAL A 128 5.37 10.82 -2.65
CA VAL A 128 5.87 9.47 -2.97
C VAL A 128 4.73 8.46 -2.93
N MET A 129 3.89 8.51 -1.89
CA MET A 129 2.77 7.59 -1.72
C MET A 129 1.68 7.78 -2.78
N THR A 130 1.32 9.03 -3.09
CA THR A 130 0.34 9.35 -4.14
C THR A 130 0.85 8.92 -5.51
N LYS A 131 2.12 9.19 -5.81
CA LYS A 131 2.75 8.74 -7.05
C LYS A 131 2.77 7.22 -7.14
N PHE A 132 3.12 6.51 -6.06
CA PHE A 132 3.14 5.05 -6.02
C PHE A 132 1.78 4.45 -6.44
N VAL A 133 0.68 4.88 -5.82
CA VAL A 133 -0.65 4.34 -6.16
C VAL A 133 -1.11 4.79 -7.54
N SER A 134 -0.72 5.99 -7.99
CA SER A 134 -0.99 6.47 -9.34
C SER A 134 -0.24 5.66 -10.40
N CYS A 135 1.03 5.32 -10.19
CA CYS A 135 1.81 4.45 -11.07
C CYS A 135 1.21 3.05 -11.18
N LEU A 136 0.53 2.56 -10.13
CA LEU A 136 -0.23 1.32 -10.17
C LEU A 136 -1.67 1.48 -10.71
N GLY A 137 -2.00 2.65 -11.25
CA GLY A 137 -3.23 2.92 -11.99
C GLY A 137 -4.41 3.37 -11.15
N MET A 138 -4.22 3.84 -9.91
CA MET A 138 -5.26 4.58 -9.19
C MET A 138 -5.42 5.98 -9.83
N LYS A 139 -6.66 6.39 -10.12
CA LYS A 139 -6.95 7.72 -10.69
C LYS A 139 -6.82 8.83 -9.64
N PRO A 140 -6.42 10.05 -10.03
CA PRO A 140 -6.10 11.16 -9.11
C PRO A 140 -7.33 11.84 -8.49
N SER A 141 -8.42 11.11 -8.23
CA SER A 141 -9.58 11.63 -7.49
C SER A 141 -9.40 11.63 -5.97
N TRP A 142 -8.37 10.93 -5.50
CA TRP A 142 -7.96 10.82 -4.11
C TRP A 142 -6.44 10.91 -4.04
N GLN A 143 -5.93 11.52 -2.99
CA GLN A 143 -4.50 11.71 -2.78
C GLN A 143 -4.15 11.56 -1.30
N PHE A 144 -2.91 11.16 -1.06
CA PHE A 144 -2.34 11.18 0.28
C PHE A 144 -1.94 12.62 0.62
N GLY A 145 -2.17 13.02 1.87
CA GLY A 145 -1.77 14.32 2.41
C GLY A 145 -1.31 14.20 3.87
N ASP A 146 -0.45 15.11 4.30
CA ASP A 146 0.05 15.15 5.68
C ASP A 146 -1.06 15.48 6.68
N VAL A 147 -0.99 14.87 7.85
CA VAL A 147 -1.73 15.28 9.04
C VAL A 147 -0.75 15.99 9.98
N TYR A 148 -0.78 17.33 9.98
CA TYR A 148 0.20 18.15 10.71
C TYR A 148 0.07 18.09 12.24
N GLY A 149 -1.09 17.71 12.75
CA GLY A 149 -1.32 17.55 14.18
C GLY A 149 -2.68 16.94 14.50
N LEU A 150 -2.90 16.65 15.78
CA LEU A 150 -4.01 15.80 16.25
C LEU A 150 -5.09 16.55 17.03
N ASP A 151 -4.94 17.86 17.14
CA ASP A 151 -5.96 18.76 17.67
C ASP A 151 -6.96 19.16 16.55
N PRO A 152 -8.18 19.58 16.93
CA PRO A 152 -9.22 19.88 15.95
C PRO A 152 -8.85 20.95 14.90
N GLU A 153 -7.99 21.91 15.26
CA GLU A 153 -7.58 22.98 14.36
C GLU A 153 -6.71 22.42 13.24
N LEU A 154 -5.67 21.64 13.58
CA LEU A 154 -4.81 21.02 12.58
C LEU A 154 -5.51 19.92 11.78
N LEU A 155 -6.41 19.15 12.40
CA LEU A 155 -7.23 18.16 11.67
C LEU A 155 -8.19 18.82 10.67
N SER A 156 -8.62 20.06 10.91
CA SER A 156 -9.48 20.79 9.97
C SER A 156 -8.79 21.14 8.64
N MET A 157 -7.45 21.10 8.60
CA MET A 157 -6.66 21.34 7.39
C MET A 157 -6.64 20.14 6.44
N VAL A 158 -6.97 18.94 6.92
CA VAL A 158 -7.00 17.72 6.10
C VAL A 158 -8.24 17.77 5.19
N PRO A 159 -8.08 17.64 3.86
CA PRO A 159 -9.22 17.60 2.95
C PRO A 159 -10.17 16.45 3.30
N ARG A 160 -11.48 16.68 3.11
CA ARG A 160 -12.54 15.70 3.40
C ARG A 160 -13.35 15.36 2.14
N PRO A 161 -13.92 14.14 2.06
CA PRO A 161 -13.83 13.04 3.03
C PRO A 161 -12.45 12.35 3.06
N VAL A 162 -12.16 11.68 4.18
CA VAL A 162 -10.97 10.83 4.38
C VAL A 162 -11.42 9.38 4.44
N CYS A 163 -10.74 8.48 3.72
CA CYS A 163 -11.12 7.06 3.67
C CYS A 163 -10.07 6.09 4.25
N ALA A 164 -8.83 6.55 4.42
CA ALA A 164 -7.79 5.79 5.13
C ALA A 164 -6.80 6.72 5.84
N VAL A 165 -6.17 6.22 6.90
CA VAL A 165 -5.07 6.89 7.60
C VAL A 165 -3.91 5.92 7.72
N LEU A 166 -2.70 6.34 7.35
CA LEU A 166 -1.48 5.59 7.57
C LEU A 166 -0.72 6.20 8.75
N LEU A 167 -0.29 5.35 9.68
CA LEU A 167 0.58 5.73 10.78
C LEU A 167 1.94 5.08 10.57
N LEU A 168 2.99 5.89 10.56
CA LEU A 168 4.36 5.44 10.75
C LEU A 168 4.74 5.60 12.22
N PHE A 169 5.26 4.56 12.84
CA PHE A 169 5.72 4.59 14.23
C PHE A 169 6.93 3.68 14.44
N PRO A 170 7.70 3.86 15.52
CA PRO A 170 8.84 3.01 15.81
C PRO A 170 8.41 1.74 16.56
N VAL A 171 8.98 0.63 16.13
CA VAL A 171 8.87 -0.69 16.75
C VAL A 171 9.85 -0.74 17.92
N THR A 172 9.42 -0.25 19.08
CA THR A 172 10.19 -0.30 20.34
C THR A 172 9.89 -1.57 21.13
N GLU A 173 10.68 -1.87 22.16
CA GLU A 173 10.42 -3.01 23.05
C GLU A 173 9.05 -2.87 23.76
N LYS A 174 8.65 -1.65 24.14
CA LYS A 174 7.34 -1.37 24.72
C LYS A 174 6.21 -1.70 23.75
N TYR A 175 6.36 -1.32 22.48
CA TYR A 175 5.40 -1.68 21.44
C TYR A 175 5.32 -3.20 21.24
N GLU A 176 6.46 -3.88 21.17
CA GLU A 176 6.49 -5.34 20.98
C GLU A 176 5.83 -6.09 22.14
N ALA A 177 6.05 -5.67 23.39
CA ALA A 177 5.36 -6.22 24.55
C ALA A 177 3.84 -5.99 24.48
N PHE A 178 3.40 -4.77 24.19
CA PHE A 178 1.99 -4.45 24.03
C PHE A 178 1.32 -5.29 22.92
N LYS A 179 1.98 -5.41 21.76
CA LYS A 179 1.48 -6.20 20.63
C LYS A 179 1.28 -7.67 21.01
N GLN A 180 2.21 -8.25 21.76
CA GLN A 180 2.10 -9.64 22.23
C GLN A 180 0.92 -9.81 23.19
N GLU A 181 0.77 -8.93 24.18
CA GLU A 181 -0.35 -8.94 25.12
C GLU A 181 -1.70 -8.76 24.40
N GLU A 182 -1.77 -7.84 23.44
CA GLU A 182 -2.97 -7.61 22.64
C GLU A 182 -3.33 -8.84 21.79
N GLU A 183 -2.34 -9.46 21.16
CA GLU A 183 -2.53 -10.67 20.36
C GLU A 183 -3.07 -11.83 21.21
N GLU A 184 -2.49 -12.07 22.39
CA GLU A 184 -2.96 -13.11 23.32
C GLU A 184 -4.37 -12.84 23.81
N ARG A 185 -4.65 -11.59 24.22
CA ARG A 185 -5.98 -11.17 24.67
C ARG A 185 -7.04 -11.37 23.57
N LEU A 186 -6.74 -10.96 22.34
CA LEU A 186 -7.68 -11.05 21.21
C LEU A 186 -7.88 -12.50 20.74
N LYS A 187 -6.85 -13.35 20.81
CA LYS A 187 -7.01 -14.80 20.57
C LYS A 187 -7.91 -15.48 21.61
N GLY A 188 -7.83 -15.07 22.87
CA GLY A 188 -8.63 -15.63 23.95
C GLY A 188 -10.08 -15.13 23.98
N GLN A 189 -10.29 -13.83 23.78
CA GLN A 189 -11.62 -13.20 23.84
C GLN A 189 -12.37 -13.25 22.51
N GLY A 190 -11.64 -13.34 21.39
CA GLY A 190 -12.18 -13.13 20.06
C GLY A 190 -12.48 -11.66 19.77
N GLN A 191 -12.74 -11.37 18.49
CA GLN A 191 -13.26 -10.09 18.02
C GLN A 191 -14.11 -10.33 16.78
N GLY A 192 -15.15 -9.52 16.60
CA GLY A 192 -15.98 -9.55 15.39
C GLY A 192 -15.25 -8.86 14.24
N VAL A 193 -14.41 -9.60 13.52
CA VAL A 193 -13.77 -9.12 12.28
C VAL A 193 -14.71 -9.41 11.11
N SER A 194 -15.10 -8.36 10.39
CA SER A 194 -15.94 -8.53 9.19
C SER A 194 -15.17 -9.33 8.12
N PRO A 195 -15.80 -10.30 7.43
CA PRO A 195 -15.18 -11.00 6.31
C PRO A 195 -14.90 -10.07 5.11
N ASP A 196 -15.50 -8.87 5.09
CA ASP A 196 -15.30 -7.88 4.03
C ASP A 196 -13.96 -7.14 4.15
N VAL A 197 -13.27 -7.26 5.30
CA VAL A 197 -11.97 -6.62 5.52
C VAL A 197 -10.91 -7.32 4.68
N TYR A 198 -10.29 -6.57 3.78
CA TYR A 198 -9.16 -7.02 2.99
C TYR A 198 -7.86 -6.83 3.80
N PHE A 199 -7.19 -7.93 4.14
CA PHE A 199 -5.99 -7.97 4.96
C PHE A 199 -4.91 -8.84 4.31
N ILE A 200 -3.65 -8.40 4.43
CA ILE A 200 -2.45 -9.05 3.88
C ILE A 200 -1.44 -9.19 5.02
N LYS A 201 -0.85 -10.38 5.19
CA LYS A 201 0.28 -10.60 6.09
C LYS A 201 1.57 -10.03 5.51
N GLN A 202 2.42 -9.46 6.34
CA GLN A 202 3.74 -9.03 5.92
C GLN A 202 4.74 -10.18 6.05
N THR A 203 5.23 -10.66 4.91
CA THR A 203 6.27 -11.70 4.78
C THR A 203 7.55 -11.18 4.11
N ILE A 204 7.50 -9.96 3.57
CA ILE A 204 8.60 -9.26 2.91
C ILE A 204 9.16 -8.20 3.87
N GLY A 205 10.48 -8.22 4.09
CA GLY A 205 11.18 -7.21 4.88
C GLY A 205 11.01 -5.81 4.27
N ASN A 206 10.73 -4.81 5.11
CA ASN A 206 10.50 -3.40 4.73
C ASN A 206 9.31 -3.10 3.81
N ALA A 207 8.51 -4.08 3.39
CA ALA A 207 7.34 -3.86 2.54
C ALA A 207 6.13 -3.20 3.25
N CYS A 208 6.27 -2.78 4.51
CA CYS A 208 5.18 -2.24 5.32
C CYS A 208 4.47 -1.05 4.67
N GLY A 209 5.21 -0.13 4.03
CA GLY A 209 4.61 1.00 3.31
C GLY A 209 3.71 0.55 2.16
N THR A 210 4.17 -0.38 1.32
CA THR A 210 3.34 -0.94 0.24
C THR A 210 2.14 -1.70 0.78
N ILE A 211 2.30 -2.50 1.84
CA ILE A 211 1.18 -3.22 2.45
C ILE A 211 0.16 -2.25 3.03
N GLY A 212 0.58 -1.19 3.72
CA GLY A 212 -0.30 -0.13 4.21
C GLY A 212 -1.07 0.57 3.09
N LEU A 213 -0.39 0.91 1.98
CA LEU A 213 -1.04 1.49 0.80
C LEU A 213 -2.06 0.54 0.16
N ILE A 214 -1.74 -0.75 0.03
CA ILE A 214 -2.68 -1.75 -0.48
C ILE A 214 -3.86 -1.91 0.47
N HIS A 215 -3.64 -1.96 1.79
CA HIS A 215 -4.72 -2.01 2.78
C HIS A 215 -5.65 -0.79 2.68
N ALA A 216 -5.09 0.42 2.54
CA ALA A 216 -5.85 1.65 2.35
C ALA A 216 -6.72 1.58 1.08
N VAL A 217 -6.14 1.17 -0.05
CA VAL A 217 -6.86 1.11 -1.33
C VAL A 217 -7.89 -0.03 -1.38
N ALA A 218 -7.51 -1.23 -0.94
CA ALA A 218 -8.32 -2.43 -1.04
C ALA A 218 -9.63 -2.34 -0.26
N ASN A 219 -9.60 -1.71 0.91
CA ASN A 219 -10.78 -1.54 1.77
C ASN A 219 -11.64 -0.32 1.39
N ASN A 220 -11.23 0.47 0.39
CA ASN A 220 -11.94 1.68 -0.07
C ASN A 220 -12.26 1.65 -1.56
N GLN A 221 -12.26 0.48 -2.20
CA GLN A 221 -12.50 0.33 -3.64
C GLN A 221 -13.83 0.94 -4.13
N ALA A 222 -14.84 1.07 -3.26
CA ALA A 222 -16.11 1.72 -3.60
C ALA A 222 -15.98 3.23 -3.88
N HIS A 223 -14.96 3.89 -3.33
CA HIS A 223 -14.70 5.31 -3.49
C HIS A 223 -13.65 5.62 -4.55
N LEU A 224 -12.78 4.64 -4.84
CA LEU A 224 -11.60 4.80 -5.68
C LEU A 224 -11.87 4.37 -7.12
N GLN A 225 -11.28 5.10 -8.06
CA GLN A 225 -11.33 4.77 -9.48
C GLN A 225 -9.97 4.32 -9.97
N PHE A 226 -9.95 3.44 -10.96
CA PHE A 226 -8.73 2.88 -11.52
C PHE A 226 -8.72 3.03 -13.03
N GLU A 227 -7.53 3.19 -13.59
CA GLU A 227 -7.31 3.15 -15.03
C GLU A 227 -7.62 1.76 -15.61
N PRO A 228 -8.02 1.67 -16.89
CA PRO A 228 -8.10 0.40 -17.59
C PRO A 228 -6.76 -0.35 -17.48
N ASN A 229 -6.81 -1.64 -17.11
CA ASN A 229 -5.63 -2.49 -16.89
C ASN A 229 -4.70 -2.04 -15.73
N SER A 230 -5.20 -1.28 -14.74
CA SER A 230 -4.46 -0.96 -13.52
C SER A 230 -3.84 -2.22 -12.88
N PRO A 231 -2.50 -2.25 -12.67
CA PRO A 231 -1.84 -3.34 -11.96
C PRO A 231 -2.40 -3.57 -10.57
N LEU A 232 -2.66 -2.49 -9.81
CA LEU A 232 -3.24 -2.61 -8.47
C LEU A 232 -4.65 -3.20 -8.51
N LYS A 233 -5.52 -2.73 -9.41
CA LYS A 233 -6.87 -3.30 -9.54
C LYS A 233 -6.82 -4.79 -9.88
N LYS A 234 -5.95 -5.18 -10.83
CA LYS A 234 -5.75 -6.60 -11.18
C LYS A 234 -5.28 -7.43 -9.99
N PHE A 235 -4.31 -6.93 -9.22
CA PHE A 235 -3.86 -7.58 -8.00
C PHE A 235 -5.01 -7.80 -7.01
N LEU A 236 -5.82 -6.76 -6.75
CA LEU A 236 -6.97 -6.85 -5.83
C LEU A 236 -8.02 -7.86 -6.30
N GLU A 237 -8.37 -7.85 -7.60
CA GLU A 237 -9.33 -8.80 -8.19
C GLU A 237 -8.83 -10.25 -8.09
N GLN A 238 -7.55 -10.49 -8.37
CA GLN A 238 -6.95 -11.82 -8.32
C GLN A 238 -6.85 -12.39 -6.90
N THR A 239 -6.72 -11.51 -5.91
CA THR A 239 -6.46 -11.87 -4.51
C THR A 239 -7.68 -11.72 -3.59
N THR A 240 -8.83 -11.34 -4.14
CA THR A 240 -10.07 -11.08 -3.37
C THR A 240 -10.46 -12.29 -2.51
N LYS A 241 -10.38 -13.51 -3.05
CA LYS A 241 -10.79 -14.76 -2.38
C LYS A 241 -9.66 -15.49 -1.62
N MET A 242 -8.47 -14.89 -1.59
CA MET A 242 -7.31 -15.48 -0.93
C MET A 242 -7.32 -15.18 0.58
N THR A 243 -6.72 -16.07 1.35
CA THR A 243 -6.37 -15.83 2.76
C THR A 243 -5.28 -14.75 2.88
N PRO A 244 -5.12 -14.12 4.06
CA PRO A 244 -4.06 -13.12 4.28
C PRO A 244 -2.65 -13.60 3.94
N GLU A 245 -2.34 -14.87 4.21
CA GLU A 245 -1.07 -15.52 3.90
C GLU A 245 -0.91 -15.77 2.39
N GLU A 246 -1.97 -16.22 1.71
CA GLU A 246 -1.95 -16.39 0.25
C GLU A 246 -1.79 -15.05 -0.48
N ARG A 247 -2.42 -13.98 0.02
CA ARG A 247 -2.21 -12.61 -0.50
C ARG A 247 -0.77 -12.17 -0.36
N ALA A 248 -0.12 -12.49 0.77
CA ALA A 248 1.30 -12.20 0.99
C ALA A 248 2.20 -12.96 0.00
N ALA A 249 1.96 -14.26 -0.16
CA ALA A 249 2.69 -15.10 -1.12
C ALA A 249 2.43 -14.69 -2.59
N PHE A 250 1.28 -14.07 -2.88
CA PHE A 250 0.99 -13.49 -4.19
C PHE A 250 1.77 -12.19 -4.39
N LEU A 251 1.80 -11.30 -3.39
CA LEU A 251 2.57 -10.05 -3.40
C LEU A 251 4.08 -10.29 -3.59
N GLU A 252 4.63 -11.33 -2.97
CA GLU A 252 6.03 -11.75 -3.14
C GLU A 252 6.44 -12.01 -4.60
N LYS A 253 5.46 -12.34 -5.45
CA LYS A 253 5.66 -12.69 -6.87
C LYS A 253 5.16 -11.59 -7.82
N ASP A 254 4.58 -10.52 -7.29
CA ASP A 254 4.02 -9.44 -8.11
C ASP A 254 5.13 -8.47 -8.53
N GLU A 255 5.66 -8.67 -9.73
CA GLU A 255 6.71 -7.83 -10.29
C GLU A 255 6.28 -6.37 -10.51
N SER A 256 4.99 -6.12 -10.81
CA SER A 256 4.52 -4.76 -11.09
C SER A 256 4.56 -3.90 -9.82
N ILE A 257 4.09 -4.46 -8.71
CA ILE A 257 4.14 -3.81 -7.41
C ILE A 257 5.58 -3.73 -6.89
N ARG A 258 6.36 -4.81 -7.02
CA ARG A 258 7.77 -4.84 -6.59
C ARG A 258 8.62 -3.76 -7.27
N VAL A 259 8.54 -3.64 -8.60
CA VAL A 259 9.31 -2.63 -9.36
C VAL A 259 8.85 -1.22 -9.04
N THR A 260 7.54 -1.01 -8.90
CA THR A 260 7.01 0.32 -8.51
C THR A 260 7.49 0.70 -7.10
N HIS A 261 7.50 -0.25 -6.17
CA HIS A 261 8.04 -0.05 -4.83
C HIS A 261 9.52 0.32 -4.86
N GLU A 262 10.34 -0.43 -5.60
CA GLU A 262 11.77 -0.18 -5.72
C GLU A 262 12.05 1.22 -6.29
N SER A 263 11.29 1.65 -7.31
CA SER A 263 11.37 3.01 -7.84
C SER A 263 10.98 4.05 -6.79
N SER A 264 9.84 3.88 -6.13
CA SER A 264 9.34 4.86 -5.14
C SER A 264 10.21 4.94 -3.88
N ALA A 265 10.90 3.87 -3.51
CA ALA A 265 11.82 3.87 -2.37
C ALA A 265 13.10 4.69 -2.62
N GLN A 266 13.41 5.00 -3.88
CA GLN A 266 14.51 5.89 -4.28
C GLN A 266 14.06 7.34 -4.43
N GLU A 267 12.79 7.63 -4.18
CA GLU A 267 12.21 8.96 -4.23
C GLU A 267 12.04 9.52 -2.82
N GLY A 268 11.60 10.78 -2.73
CA GLY A 268 11.44 11.49 -1.48
C GLY A 268 12.51 12.56 -1.30
N GLN A 269 12.62 13.07 -0.08
CA GLN A 269 13.56 14.13 0.28
C GLN A 269 14.83 13.58 0.94
N THR A 270 14.84 12.29 1.27
CA THR A 270 15.97 11.59 1.87
C THR A 270 16.53 10.51 0.94
N GLU A 271 17.83 10.29 1.03
CA GLU A 271 18.48 9.18 0.31
C GLU A 271 18.04 7.84 0.91
N ALA A 272 17.74 6.87 0.04
CA ALA A 272 17.36 5.54 0.47
C ALA A 272 18.50 4.89 1.27
N PRO A 273 18.22 4.27 2.43
CA PRO A 273 19.25 3.59 3.20
C PRO A 273 19.76 2.35 2.46
N SER A 274 20.89 1.81 2.91
CA SER A 274 21.36 0.52 2.40
C SER A 274 20.37 -0.59 2.73
N LEU A 275 20.25 -1.61 1.87
CA LEU A 275 19.29 -2.70 2.06
C LEU A 275 19.50 -3.42 3.41
N ASP A 276 20.74 -3.52 3.88
CA ASP A 276 21.11 -4.21 5.13
C ASP A 276 20.87 -3.37 6.39
N GLU A 277 20.61 -2.07 6.25
CA GLU A 277 20.39 -1.18 7.39
C GLU A 277 19.13 -1.55 8.16
N LYS A 278 19.22 -1.56 9.50
CA LYS A 278 18.09 -1.93 10.35
C LYS A 278 17.11 -0.76 10.48
N VAL A 279 16.01 -0.85 9.74
CA VAL A 279 14.87 0.05 9.89
C VAL A 279 14.00 -0.46 11.04
N ASN A 280 13.75 0.40 12.02
CA ASN A 280 12.88 0.10 13.16
C ASN A 280 11.56 0.88 13.12
N LEU A 281 11.24 1.54 12.01
CA LEU A 281 9.97 2.20 11.78
C LEU A 281 9.03 1.26 11.01
N HIS A 282 7.73 1.37 11.25
CA HIS A 282 6.72 0.49 10.68
C HIS A 282 5.45 1.25 10.33
N PHE A 283 4.89 0.96 9.15
CA PHE A 283 3.60 1.48 8.69
C PHE A 283 2.46 0.54 9.04
N ILE A 284 1.33 1.12 9.46
CA ILE A 284 0.03 0.46 9.57
C ILE A 284 -1.06 1.32 8.92
N ALA A 285 -2.17 0.71 8.55
CA ALA A 285 -3.32 1.41 7.99
C ALA A 285 -4.53 1.35 8.93
N PHE A 286 -5.27 2.45 9.02
CA PHE A 286 -6.60 2.51 9.59
C PHE A 286 -7.63 2.69 8.47
N VAL A 287 -8.75 1.98 8.56
CA VAL A 287 -9.85 2.04 7.58
C VAL A 287 -11.21 1.88 8.26
N ASN A 288 -12.26 2.45 7.66
CA ASN A 288 -13.65 2.21 8.02
C ASN A 288 -14.24 1.11 7.12
N VAL A 289 -14.58 -0.05 7.68
CA VAL A 289 -15.27 -1.12 6.96
C VAL A 289 -16.55 -1.47 7.70
N GLY A 290 -17.70 -1.25 7.06
CA GLY A 290 -19.00 -1.57 7.66
C GLY A 290 -19.34 -0.77 8.92
N GLY A 291 -18.81 0.46 9.06
CA GLY A 291 -19.02 1.31 10.24
C GLY A 291 -18.17 0.92 11.44
N GLN A 292 -17.09 0.15 11.23
CA GLN A 292 -16.11 -0.22 12.25
C GLN A 292 -14.72 0.27 11.86
N LEU A 293 -13.98 0.78 12.84
CA LEU A 293 -12.60 1.20 12.70
C LEU A 293 -11.68 -0.02 12.83
N PHE A 294 -10.94 -0.30 11.77
CA PHE A 294 -9.95 -1.38 11.74
C PHE A 294 -8.53 -0.82 11.67
N GLU A 295 -7.65 -1.39 12.48
CA GLU A 295 -6.20 -1.30 12.31
C GLU A 295 -5.69 -2.52 11.55
N LEU A 296 -4.93 -2.27 10.49
CA LEU A 296 -4.37 -3.27 9.60
C LEU A 296 -2.84 -3.20 9.67
N ASP A 297 -2.27 -4.10 10.48
CA ASP A 297 -0.83 -4.33 10.60
C ASP A 297 -0.50 -5.72 10.05
N GLY A 298 0.21 -5.80 8.92
CA GLY A 298 0.60 -7.08 8.32
C GLY A 298 1.48 -7.96 9.23
N ARG A 299 2.13 -7.38 10.25
CA ARG A 299 2.91 -8.11 11.25
C ARG A 299 2.02 -8.81 12.29
N LYS A 300 0.80 -8.30 12.54
CA LYS A 300 -0.19 -8.93 13.42
C LYS A 300 -0.88 -10.12 12.72
N PRO A 301 -1.39 -11.12 13.46
CA PRO A 301 -2.05 -12.28 12.87
C PRO A 301 -3.41 -11.96 12.23
N PHE A 302 -4.04 -10.85 12.62
CA PHE A 302 -5.37 -10.46 12.14
C PHE A 302 -5.56 -8.93 12.27
N PRO A 303 -6.54 -8.33 11.56
CA PRO A 303 -7.01 -6.97 11.81
C PRO A 303 -7.40 -6.75 13.27
N VAL A 304 -7.23 -5.53 13.79
CA VAL A 304 -7.68 -5.16 15.14
C VAL A 304 -8.85 -4.19 15.05
N VAL A 305 -9.98 -4.53 15.68
CA VAL A 305 -11.17 -3.68 15.77
C VAL A 305 -11.01 -2.67 16.90
N HIS A 306 -11.09 -1.38 16.59
CA HIS A 306 -11.00 -0.29 17.57
C HIS A 306 -12.35 0.31 17.99
N GLY A 307 -13.45 -0.12 17.36
CA GLY A 307 -14.79 0.30 17.72
C GLY A 307 -15.63 0.68 16.52
N LYS A 308 -16.68 1.46 16.76
CA LYS A 308 -17.54 2.01 15.71
C LYS A 308 -16.94 3.31 15.18
N THR A 309 -17.17 3.57 13.90
CA THR A 309 -16.83 4.83 13.24
C THR A 309 -17.82 5.10 12.10
N THR A 310 -17.73 6.27 11.50
CA THR A 310 -18.54 6.69 10.34
C THR A 310 -17.65 7.34 9.30
N GLU A 311 -18.12 7.51 8.06
CA GLU A 311 -17.35 8.25 7.05
C GLU A 311 -17.01 9.68 7.51
N ASP A 312 -17.91 10.33 8.25
CA ASP A 312 -17.75 11.72 8.70
C ASP A 312 -16.81 11.87 9.91
N THR A 313 -16.71 10.85 10.77
CA THR A 313 -15.89 10.86 12.01
C THR A 313 -14.61 10.04 11.90
N PHE A 314 -14.38 9.40 10.76
CA PHE A 314 -13.31 8.42 10.59
C PHE A 314 -11.92 8.97 10.91
N LEU A 315 -11.63 10.19 10.45
CA LEU A 315 -10.33 10.82 10.69
C LEU A 315 -10.09 11.02 12.19
N GLU A 316 -11.06 11.59 12.89
CA GLU A 316 -11.00 11.85 14.32
C GLU A 316 -10.87 10.53 15.11
N ASP A 317 -11.68 9.53 14.79
CA ASP A 317 -11.64 8.22 15.45
C ASP A 317 -10.30 7.50 15.25
N ALA A 318 -9.74 7.53 14.03
CA ALA A 318 -8.42 6.96 13.73
C ALA A 318 -7.28 7.71 14.45
N VAL A 319 -7.38 9.03 14.55
CA VAL A 319 -6.41 9.87 15.27
C VAL A 319 -6.42 9.59 16.77
N GLU A 320 -7.59 9.32 17.37
CA GLU A 320 -7.65 8.88 18.77
C GLU A 320 -6.88 7.57 19.00
N VAL A 321 -6.94 6.62 18.06
CA VAL A 321 -6.11 5.40 18.14
C VAL A 321 -4.62 5.76 17.99
N CYS A 322 -4.26 6.66 17.09
CA CYS A 322 -2.88 7.13 16.94
C CYS A 322 -2.34 7.77 18.24
N LYS A 323 -3.16 8.53 18.97
CA LYS A 323 -2.80 9.07 20.30
C LYS A 323 -2.51 7.96 21.30
N ILE A 324 -3.23 6.83 21.26
CA ILE A 324 -2.93 5.66 22.11
C ILE A 324 -1.55 5.09 21.76
N PHE A 325 -1.18 5.00 20.48
CA PHE A 325 0.17 4.58 20.08
C PHE A 325 1.26 5.50 20.65
N MET A 326 1.06 6.82 20.55
CA MET A 326 2.01 7.81 21.08
C MET A 326 2.10 7.76 22.62
N ALA A 327 0.96 7.60 23.31
CA ALA A 327 0.90 7.55 24.76
C ALA A 327 1.60 6.33 25.38
N ARG A 328 1.76 5.23 24.62
CA ARG A 328 2.51 4.04 25.05
C ARG A 328 4.02 4.31 25.18
N ASP A 329 4.56 5.23 24.38
CA ASP A 329 5.96 5.61 24.44
C ASP A 329 6.14 7.14 24.40
N PRO A 330 5.87 7.85 25.51
CA PRO A 330 5.74 9.31 25.54
C PRO A 330 7.06 10.07 25.29
N GLN A 331 8.20 9.37 25.28
CA GLN A 331 9.51 9.95 24.94
C GLN A 331 9.82 9.87 23.45
N GLU A 332 9.00 9.15 22.71
CA GLU A 332 9.21 8.90 21.30
C GLU A 332 8.57 10.01 20.46
N VAL A 333 9.29 10.44 19.44
CA VAL A 333 8.87 11.56 18.57
C VAL A 333 8.79 11.17 17.11
N ARG A 334 9.25 9.96 16.75
CA ARG A 334 9.34 9.47 15.37
C ARG A 334 8.01 8.89 14.88
N PHE A 335 6.97 9.71 14.89
CA PHE A 335 5.66 9.38 14.33
C PHE A 335 5.35 10.29 13.15
N THR A 336 4.71 9.73 12.12
CA THR A 336 4.08 10.53 11.07
C THR A 336 2.72 9.95 10.72
N ILE A 337 1.80 10.81 10.28
CA ILE A 337 0.45 10.41 9.90
C ILE A 337 0.13 11.01 8.54
N ILE A 338 -0.35 10.16 7.64
CA ILE A 338 -0.75 10.55 6.28
C ILE A 338 -2.18 10.06 6.05
N ALA A 339 -3.05 10.94 5.54
CA ALA A 339 -4.45 10.65 5.27
C ALA A 339 -4.70 10.51 3.76
N LEU A 340 -5.47 9.48 3.36
CA LEU A 340 -6.00 9.36 2.01
C LEU A 340 -7.33 10.12 1.94
N SER A 341 -7.30 11.29 1.33
CA SER A 341 -8.43 12.21 1.24
C SER A 341 -8.88 12.39 -0.19
N LYS A 342 -10.16 12.74 -0.37
CA LYS A 342 -10.69 13.07 -1.69
C LYS A 342 -10.09 14.39 -2.13
N ASP A 343 -9.56 14.42 -3.33
CA ASP A 343 -9.00 15.65 -3.88
C ASP A 343 -10.13 16.68 -4.07
N SER A 344 -9.84 17.95 -3.75
CA SER A 344 -10.83 19.03 -3.68
C SER A 344 -10.79 19.98 -4.89
N PHE A 345 -10.09 19.62 -5.97
CA PHE A 345 -9.95 20.47 -7.15
C PHE A 345 -11.09 20.33 -8.17
#